data_AF-A0A0M8W5N9-F1
#
_entry.id   AF-A0A0M8W5N9-F1
#
_cell.length_a   1.000
_cell.length_b   1.000
_cell.length_c   1.000
_cell.angle_alpha   90.00
_cell.angle_beta   90.00
_cell.angle_gamma   90.00
#
_symmetry.space_group_name_H-M   'P 1'
#
loop_
_entity.id
_entity.type
_entity.pdbx_description
1 polymer ?
#
loop_
_entity_poly.entity_id
_entity_poly.type
_entity_poly.pdbx_seq_one_letter_code
_entity_poly.pdbx_strand_id
1 'polypeptide(L)' 'LSDLAAPGTEAALARAICRRCPVIIACRTWALDHGEDDGIWGATTAAQRRAIRRAMTEPIPVVRRRGDG' A
#
# COMPACT_ATOMS: atom_id res chain seq x y z
N LEU A 1 -10.47 -12.50 7.30
CA LEU A 1 -9.73 -13.53 6.51
C LEU A 1 -9.68 -13.22 4.99
N SER A 2 -10.23 -12.12 4.48
CA SER A 2 -10.28 -11.83 3.03
C SER A 2 -9.14 -10.96 2.46
N ASP A 3 -8.29 -10.37 3.31
CA ASP A 3 -7.40 -9.27 2.88
C ASP A 3 -5.95 -9.67 2.61
N LEU A 4 -5.54 -10.88 2.98
CA LEU A 4 -4.10 -11.22 3.07
C LEU A 4 -3.62 -12.31 2.09
N ALA A 5 -4.49 -13.04 1.37
CA ALA A 5 -4.04 -14.27 0.69
C ALA A 5 -4.54 -14.51 -0.74
N ALA A 6 -5.47 -13.73 -1.29
CA ALA A 6 -5.76 -13.78 -2.72
C ALA A 6 -6.26 -12.40 -3.15
N PRO A 7 -5.77 -11.80 -4.25
CA PRO A 7 -6.51 -10.73 -4.86
C PRO A 7 -7.82 -11.34 -5.35
N GLY A 8 -8.90 -11.22 -4.58
CA GLY A 8 -10.23 -11.51 -5.09
C GLY A 8 -10.36 -10.85 -6.46
N THR A 9 -10.97 -11.55 -7.42
CA THR A 9 -11.10 -11.09 -8.81
C THR A 9 -11.54 -9.64 -8.88
N GLU A 10 -12.48 -9.25 -8.01
CA GLU A 10 -12.99 -7.89 -7.86
C GLU A 10 -11.90 -6.87 -7.52
N ALA A 11 -11.04 -7.16 -6.54
CA ALA A 11 -9.94 -6.28 -6.17
C ALA A 11 -8.88 -6.18 -7.28
N ALA A 12 -8.66 -7.26 -8.03
CA ALA A 12 -7.77 -7.23 -9.19
C ALA A 12 -8.33 -6.36 -10.32
N LEU A 13 -9.62 -6.51 -10.63
CA LEU A 13 -10.34 -5.72 -11.64
C LEU A 13 -10.36 -4.23 -11.28
N ALA A 14 -10.73 -3.89 -10.03
CA ALA A 14 -10.72 -2.52 -9.56
C ALA A 14 -9.31 -1.88 -9.65
N ARG A 15 -8.26 -2.60 -9.24
CA ARG A 15 -6.88 -2.11 -9.39
C ARG A 15 -6.48 -1.93 -10.85
N ALA A 16 -6.95 -2.78 -11.77
CA ALA A 16 -6.69 -2.63 -13.20
C ALA A 16 -7.33 -1.34 -13.77
N ILE A 17 -8.52 -0.98 -13.30
CA ILE A 17 -9.16 0.32 -13.61
C ILE A 17 -8.33 1.47 -13.04
N CYS A 18 -7.93 1.41 -11.76
CA CYS A 18 -7.13 2.46 -11.14
C CYS A 18 -5.83 2.75 -11.89
N ARG A 19 -5.19 1.73 -12.49
CA ARG A 19 -3.93 1.88 -13.27
C ARG A 19 -4.06 2.77 -14.50
N ARG A 20 -5.27 3.03 -14.97
CA ARG A 20 -5.56 3.92 -16.10
C ARG A 20 -5.96 5.33 -15.66
N CYS A 21 -6.08 5.57 -14.36
CA CYS A 21 -6.55 6.84 -13.81
C CYS A 21 -5.42 7.89 -13.80
N PRO A 22 -5.63 9.11 -14.35
CA PRO A 22 -4.59 10.15 -14.39
C PRO A 22 -4.20 10.68 -13.00
N VAL A 23 -5.07 10.50 -12.00
CA VAL A 23 -4.86 10.97 -10.62
C VAL A 23 -4.48 9.83 -9.67
N ILE A 24 -3.99 8.69 -10.19
CA ILE A 24 -3.67 7.50 -9.37
C ILE A 24 -2.75 7.81 -8.19
N ILE A 25 -1.76 8.68 -8.37
CA ILE A 25 -0.82 9.07 -7.33
C ILE A 25 -1.52 9.93 -6.28
N ALA A 26 -2.21 11.01 -6.69
CA ALA A 26 -2.94 11.88 -5.77
C ALA A 26 -4.00 11.11 -4.97
N CYS A 27 -4.74 10.20 -5.61
CA CYS A 27 -5.71 9.32 -4.97
C CYS A 27 -5.05 8.41 -3.92
N ARG A 28 -3.88 7.83 -4.23
CA ARG A 28 -3.13 7.00 -3.27
C ARG A 28 -2.63 7.82 -2.09
N THR A 29 -2.03 8.97 -2.35
CA THR A 29 -1.48 9.86 -1.34
C THR A 29 -2.56 10.30 -0.37
N TRP A 30 -3.70 10.78 -0.89
CA TRP A 30 -4.83 11.17 -0.06
C TRP A 30 -5.29 10.03 0.87
N ALA A 31 -5.43 8.81 0.34
CA ALA A 31 -5.84 7.65 1.13
C ALA A 31 -4.80 7.21 2.18
N LEU A 32 -3.52 7.47 1.94
CA LEU A 32 -2.47 7.24 2.93
C LEU A 32 -2.55 8.28 4.05
N ASP A 33 -2.65 9.56 3.70
CA ASP A 33 -2.67 10.69 4.63
C ASP A 33 -3.91 10.69 5.53
N HIS A 34 -5.06 10.28 4.99
CA HIS A 34 -6.34 10.24 5.73
C HIS A 34 -6.57 8.92 6.45
N GLY A 35 -5.61 7.98 6.39
CA GLY A 35 -5.72 6.72 7.12
C GLY A 35 -6.73 5.71 6.56
N GLU A 36 -7.34 5.99 5.40
CA GLU A 36 -8.39 5.16 4.78
C GLU A 36 -8.01 3.67 4.78
N ASP A 37 -8.86 2.85 5.38
CA ASP A 37 -8.60 1.47 5.75
C ASP A 37 -9.55 0.47 5.08
N ASP A 38 -10.39 0.94 4.15
CA ASP A 38 -11.25 0.11 3.32
C ASP A 38 -11.07 0.34 1.81
N GLY A 39 -11.55 -0.62 1.02
CA GLY A 39 -11.61 -0.52 -0.45
C GLY A 39 -10.27 -0.36 -1.18
N ILE A 40 -10.38 -0.04 -2.48
CA ILE A 40 -9.25 0.20 -3.39
C ILE A 40 -9.07 1.69 -3.63
N TRP A 41 -7.86 2.18 -3.35
CA TRP A 41 -7.48 3.58 -3.58
C TRP A 41 -6.13 3.63 -4.29
N GLY A 42 -6.03 4.38 -5.39
CA GLY A 42 -4.77 4.53 -6.13
C GLY A 42 -4.07 3.21 -6.48
N ALA A 43 -4.85 2.19 -6.87
CA ALA A 43 -4.41 0.82 -7.13
C ALA A 43 -3.78 0.08 -5.94
N THR A 44 -4.15 0.44 -4.71
CA THR A 44 -3.72 -0.23 -3.47
C THR A 44 -4.92 -0.76 -2.68
N THR A 45 -4.75 -1.91 -2.05
CA THR A 45 -5.71 -2.45 -1.06
C THR A 45 -5.54 -1.79 0.30
N ALA A 46 -6.54 -1.91 1.16
CA ALA A 46 -6.45 -1.55 2.58
C ALA A 46 -5.20 -2.13 3.25
N ALA A 47 -4.94 -3.44 3.09
CA ALA A 47 -3.77 -4.10 3.65
C ALA A 47 -2.44 -3.50 3.14
N GLN A 48 -2.35 -3.18 1.85
CA GLN A 48 -1.16 -2.53 1.29
C GLN A 48 -0.95 -1.14 1.87
N ARG A 49 -2.01 -0.33 2.02
CA ARG A 49 -1.90 1.00 2.65
C ARG A 49 -1.49 0.90 4.11
N ARG A 50 -2.03 -0.06 4.87
CA ARG A 50 -1.60 -0.36 6.24
C ARG A 50 -0.11 -0.70 6.32
N ALA A 51 0.41 -1.50 5.39
CA ALA A 51 1.84 -1.83 5.31
C ALA A 51 2.70 -0.59 4.97
N ILE A 52 2.27 0.24 4.03
CA ILE A 52 2.96 1.49 3.67
C ILE A 52 3.04 2.43 4.88
N ARG A 53 1.92 2.69 5.55
CA ARG A 53 1.89 3.56 6.74
C ARG A 53 2.81 3.05 7.86
N ARG A 54 2.86 1.73 8.07
CA ARG A 54 3.80 1.13 9.04
C ARG A 54 5.25 1.40 8.64
N ALA A 55 5.60 1.20 7.37
CA ALA A 55 6.94 1.45 6.86
C ALA A 55 7.34 2.94 6.89
N MET A 56 6.38 3.87 6.80
CA MET A 56 6.63 5.31 6.92
C MET A 56 6.97 5.75 8.35
N THR A 57 6.50 4.99 9.35
CA THR A 57 6.75 5.27 10.77
C THR A 57 7.92 4.46 11.32
N GLU A 58 8.27 3.35 10.68
CA GLU A 58 9.37 2.49 11.12
C GLU A 58 10.73 3.15 10.78
N PRO A 59 11.65 3.27 11.75
CA PRO A 59 12.98 3.79 11.48
C PRO A 59 13.71 2.84 10.52
N ILE A 60 14.47 3.42 9.58
CA ILE A 60 15.28 2.64 8.62
C ILE A 60 16.15 1.66 9.40
N PRO A 61 16.03 0.34 9.19
CA PRO A 61 16.86 -0.62 9.88
C PRO A 61 18.32 -0.43 9.44
N VAL A 62 19.17 0.01 10.37
CA VAL A 62 20.62 0.10 10.16
C VAL A 62 21.20 -1.31 10.09
N VAL A 63 21.32 -1.83 8.87
CA VAL A 63 22.01 -3.11 8.61
C VAL A 63 23.51 -2.90 8.81
N ARG A 64 24.04 -3.34 9.97
CA ARG A 64 25.49 -3.40 10.22
C ARG A 64 26.11 -4.40 9.23
N ARG A 65 27.22 -4.02 8.56
CA ARG A 65 27.94 -4.99 7.73
C ARG A 65 28.77 -5.88 8.65
N ARG A 66 28.81 -7.17 8.35
CA ARG A 66 29.67 -8.12 9.06
C ARG A 66 31.12 -7.74 8.77
N GLY A 67 31.78 -7.05 9.72
CA GLY A 67 33.17 -6.60 9.58
C GLY A 67 33.46 -5.16 10.01
N ASP A 68 32.47 -4.39 10.46
CA ASP A 68 32.68 -3.05 11.03
C ASP A 68 33.24 -3.15 12.48
N GLY A 69 34.45 -3.69 12.66
CA GLY A 69 35.10 -3.90 13.96
C GLY A 69 36.61 -4.08 13.88
#